data_AF-A0A7W0KMZ4-F1
#
_entry.id   AF-A0A7W0KMZ4-F1
#
_cell.length_a   1.000
_cell.length_b   1.000
_cell.length_c   1.000
_cell.angle_alpha   90.00
_cell.angle_beta   90.00
_cell.angle_gamma   90.00
#
_symmetry.space_group_name_H-M   'P 1'
#
loop_
_entity.id
_entity.type
_entity.pdbx_description
1 polymer ?
#
loop_
_entity_poly.entity_id
_entity_poly.type
_entity_poly.pdbx_seq_one_letter_code
_entity_poly.pdbx_strand_id
1 'polypeptide(L)'
;MLRDGPIPRFLHGILEYALGVLFIAAPFVFNFDSGAATGMSVAVGVLILILAAVSEGPVSLVNQLPVLLHVAVIYLLSIFLIAAPFLLGFADEVPPRNFFIISGVLLLLVTIGTRFRRSEPAAGTGKQPRRSGEDEPRSPAPAATSNTPPAGPLPTATGMPPPDTGMPPPATGPPPPGTGLLPPVPSQPPRDQQPPMPPPPA
;
A
#
# COMPACT_ATOMS: atom_id res chain seq x y z
N MET A 1 9.91 1.55 17.90
CA MET A 1 9.61 0.12 17.72
C MET A 1 8.09 -0.07 17.58
N LEU A 2 7.53 0.22 16.39
CA LEU A 2 6.06 0.24 16.15
C LEU A 2 5.70 -0.84 15.12
N ARG A 3 5.68 -2.12 15.52
CA ARG A 3 5.44 -3.23 14.58
C ARG A 3 4.19 -4.07 14.90
N ASP A 4 3.88 -4.30 16.17
CA ASP A 4 2.82 -5.24 16.58
C ASP A 4 1.84 -4.64 17.60
N GLY A 5 1.21 -3.52 17.22
CA GLY A 5 0.07 -2.96 17.97
C GLY A 5 -1.18 -3.87 17.93
N PRO A 6 -2.00 -3.88 19.01
CA PRO A 6 -3.15 -4.75 19.12
C PRO A 6 -4.25 -4.49 18.07
N ILE A 7 -4.39 -3.25 17.59
CA ILE A 7 -5.44 -2.86 16.64
C ILE A 7 -5.04 -3.30 15.22
N PRO A 8 -5.86 -4.12 14.53
CA PRO A 8 -5.65 -4.46 13.12
C PRO A 8 -5.85 -3.23 12.20
N ARG A 9 -5.06 -3.10 11.12
CA ARG A 9 -5.26 -2.06 10.08
C ARG A 9 -6.71 -2.00 9.53
N PHE A 10 -7.39 -3.14 9.46
CA PHE A 10 -8.80 -3.22 9.05
C PHE A 10 -9.72 -2.49 10.02
N LEU A 11 -9.55 -2.73 11.33
CA LEU A 11 -10.32 -2.03 12.36
C LEU A 11 -9.94 -0.54 12.44
N HIS A 12 -8.66 -0.19 12.25
CA HIS A 12 -8.21 1.19 12.18
C HIS A 12 -8.99 1.99 11.11
N GLY A 13 -8.99 1.53 9.85
CA GLY A 13 -9.71 2.23 8.79
C GLY A 13 -11.23 2.29 9.01
N ILE A 14 -11.84 1.26 9.61
CA ILE A 14 -13.26 1.31 10.00
C ILE A 14 -13.51 2.36 11.07
N LEU A 15 -12.63 2.47 12.07
CA LEU A 15 -12.72 3.50 13.11
C LEU A 15 -12.54 4.90 12.52
N GLU A 16 -11.70 5.07 11.51
CA GLU A 16 -11.55 6.35 10.80
C GLU A 16 -12.82 6.74 10.02
N TYR A 17 -13.43 5.82 9.27
CA TYR A 17 -14.73 6.09 8.62
C TYR A 17 -15.83 6.42 9.64
N ALA A 18 -15.92 5.64 10.72
CA ALA A 18 -16.90 5.87 11.78
C ALA A 18 -16.68 7.22 12.46
N LEU A 19 -15.43 7.60 12.73
CA LEU A 19 -15.08 8.89 13.34
C LEU A 19 -15.34 10.05 12.38
N GLY A 20 -15.02 9.90 11.09
CA GLY A 20 -15.30 10.91 10.07
C GLY A 20 -16.80 11.21 9.92
N VAL A 21 -17.64 10.17 9.87
CA VAL A 21 -19.11 10.33 9.90
C VAL A 21 -19.57 10.94 11.23
N LEU A 22 -19.02 10.49 12.36
CA LEU A 22 -19.37 11.01 13.68
C LEU A 22 -19.04 12.51 13.82
N PHE A 23 -17.92 12.99 13.27
CA PHE A 23 -17.57 14.42 13.23
C PHE A 23 -18.55 15.26 12.40
N ILE A 24 -19.03 14.74 11.26
CA ILE A 24 -20.07 15.42 10.46
C ILE A 24 -21.39 15.45 11.23
N ALA A 25 -21.75 14.38 11.94
CA ALA A 25 -22.98 14.31 12.73
C ALA A 25 -22.93 15.08 14.06
N ALA A 26 -21.74 15.21 14.67
CA ALA A 26 -21.53 15.75 16.02
C ALA A 26 -22.23 17.09 16.32
N PRO A 27 -22.10 18.16 15.51
CA PRO A 27 -22.77 19.43 15.80
C PRO A 27 -24.29 19.32 15.86
N PHE A 28 -24.89 18.42 15.09
CA PHE A 28 -26.35 18.20 15.04
C PHE A 28 -26.84 17.26 16.15
N VAL A 29 -26.02 16.27 16.55
CA VAL A 29 -26.36 15.31 17.62
C VAL A 29 -26.13 15.91 19.02
N PHE A 30 -25.09 16.72 19.18
CA PHE A 30 -24.71 17.32 20.47
C PHE A 30 -25.11 18.80 20.61
N ASN A 31 -25.72 19.40 19.59
CA ASN A 31 -26.15 20.80 19.53
C ASN A 31 -24.99 21.76 19.86
N PHE A 32 -24.03 21.90 18.93
CA PHE A 32 -22.93 22.86 19.09
C PHE A 32 -23.42 24.29 18.78
N ASP A 33 -23.32 25.19 19.77
CA ASP A 33 -23.75 26.59 19.63
C ASP A 33 -22.82 27.41 18.73
N SER A 34 -21.50 27.17 18.78
CA SER A 34 -20.53 27.90 17.96
C SER A 34 -20.51 27.42 16.50
N GLY A 35 -20.66 28.39 15.59
CA GLY A 35 -20.41 28.19 14.16
C GLY A 35 -18.96 27.83 13.84
N ALA A 36 -17.99 28.25 14.66
CA ALA A 36 -16.59 27.85 14.50
C ALA A 36 -16.37 26.38 14.91
N ALA A 37 -16.94 25.95 16.03
CA ALA A 37 -16.93 24.54 16.44
C ALA A 37 -17.63 23.65 15.40
N THR A 38 -18.82 24.05 14.95
CA THR A 38 -19.62 23.35 13.92
C THR A 38 -18.87 23.24 12.60
N GLY A 39 -18.39 24.37 12.05
CA GLY A 39 -17.65 24.39 10.78
C GLY A 39 -16.37 23.58 10.84
N MET A 40 -15.60 23.69 11.93
CA MET A 40 -14.39 22.88 12.13
C MET A 40 -14.72 21.38 12.27
N SER A 41 -15.83 21.03 12.93
CA SER A 41 -16.20 19.62 13.13
C SER A 41 -16.58 18.94 11.81
N VAL A 42 -17.43 19.58 11.00
CA VAL A 42 -17.77 19.09 9.66
C VAL A 42 -16.53 19.03 8.76
N ALA A 43 -15.67 20.06 8.78
CA ALA A 43 -14.43 20.09 7.98
C ALA A 43 -13.45 18.97 8.36
N VAL A 44 -13.25 18.70 9.66
CA VAL A 44 -12.42 17.56 10.11
C VAL A 44 -13.07 16.23 9.73
N GLY A 45 -14.39 16.09 9.88
CA GLY A 45 -15.08 14.86 9.50
C GLY A 45 -14.90 14.52 8.02
N VAL A 46 -15.11 15.50 7.14
CA VAL A 46 -14.85 15.36 5.70
C VAL A 46 -13.37 15.05 5.42
N LEU A 47 -12.43 15.72 6.11
CA LEU A 47 -10.99 15.46 5.96
C LEU A 47 -10.61 14.02 6.35
N ILE A 48 -11.14 13.50 7.47
CA ILE A 48 -10.91 12.11 7.91
C ILE A 48 -11.49 11.11 6.89
N LEU A 49 -12.70 11.35 6.37
CA LEU A 49 -13.31 10.50 5.34
C LEU A 49 -12.49 10.49 4.04
N ILE A 50 -11.99 11.64 3.60
CA ILE A 50 -11.10 11.74 2.44
C ILE A 50 -9.81 10.95 2.71
N LEU A 51 -9.16 11.12 3.87
CA LEU A 51 -7.94 10.39 4.22
C LEU A 51 -8.18 8.87 4.22
N ALA A 52 -9.21 8.38 4.89
CA ALA A 52 -9.55 6.95 4.92
C ALA A 52 -9.82 6.40 3.51
N ALA A 53 -10.43 7.20 2.63
CA ALA A 53 -10.72 6.83 1.25
C ALA A 53 -9.49 6.80 0.33
N VAL A 54 -8.50 7.70 0.51
CA VAL A 54 -7.32 7.82 -0.36
C VAL A 54 -6.05 7.10 0.15
N SER A 55 -6.05 6.59 1.39
CA SER A 55 -4.89 5.96 2.00
C SER A 55 -4.75 4.48 1.68
N GLU A 56 -3.52 3.99 1.56
CA GLU A 56 -3.20 2.56 1.32
C GLU A 56 -3.72 1.64 2.44
N GLY A 57 -4.81 0.91 2.19
CA GLY A 57 -5.49 0.16 3.26
C GLY A 57 -6.55 -0.85 2.81
N PRO A 58 -6.93 -1.80 3.69
CA PRO A 58 -7.86 -2.89 3.38
C PRO A 58 -9.32 -2.44 3.25
N VAL A 59 -9.62 -1.17 3.54
CA VAL A 59 -10.94 -0.51 3.38
C VAL A 59 -10.83 0.78 2.56
N SER A 60 -9.73 0.93 1.82
CA SER A 60 -9.48 2.08 0.94
C SER A 60 -10.39 2.04 -0.29
N LEU A 61 -10.79 3.21 -0.79
CA LEU A 61 -11.44 3.35 -2.10
C LEU A 61 -10.39 3.56 -3.20
N VAL A 62 -9.31 4.28 -2.89
CA VAL A 62 -8.28 4.73 -3.83
C VAL A 62 -6.93 4.63 -3.13
N ASN A 63 -6.14 3.59 -3.39
CA ASN A 63 -4.85 3.38 -2.73
C ASN A 63 -3.75 4.30 -3.32
N GLN A 64 -3.77 5.60 -3.00
CA GLN A 64 -2.84 6.60 -3.54
C GLN A 64 -1.91 7.23 -2.48
N LEU A 65 -2.37 7.38 -1.23
CA LEU A 65 -1.64 8.08 -0.17
C LEU A 65 -0.89 7.05 0.69
N PRO A 66 0.47 7.06 0.68
CA PRO A 66 1.25 6.03 1.35
C PRO A 66 1.03 5.99 2.86
N VAL A 67 1.05 4.79 3.45
CA VAL A 67 0.79 4.58 4.89
C VAL A 67 1.60 5.51 5.80
N LEU A 68 2.84 5.85 5.43
CA LEU A 68 3.69 6.73 6.24
C LEU A 68 3.15 8.17 6.29
N LEU A 69 2.58 8.68 5.19
CA LEU A 69 1.94 10.00 5.17
C LEU A 69 0.59 9.95 5.88
N HIS A 70 -0.19 8.88 5.69
CA HIS A 70 -1.46 8.65 6.40
C HIS A 70 -1.27 8.78 7.92
N VAL A 71 -0.36 7.96 8.48
CA VAL A 71 -0.06 7.96 9.92
C VAL A 71 0.47 9.32 10.39
N ALA A 72 1.29 10.00 9.59
CA ALA A 72 1.81 11.33 9.95
C ALA A 72 0.70 12.40 10.02
N VAL A 73 -0.19 12.44 9.04
CA VAL A 73 -1.30 13.42 9.03
C VAL A 73 -2.32 13.10 10.11
N ILE A 74 -2.68 11.83 10.33
CA ILE A 74 -3.59 11.44 11.42
C ILE A 74 -3.00 11.75 12.79
N TYR A 75 -1.69 11.55 13.00
CA TYR A 75 -1.00 11.93 14.23
C TYR A 75 -1.06 13.46 14.46
N LEU A 76 -0.74 14.26 13.44
CA LEU A 76 -0.84 15.73 13.52
C LEU A 76 -2.28 16.20 13.75
N LEU A 77 -3.26 15.60 13.07
CA LEU A 77 -4.69 15.89 13.22
C LEU A 77 -5.19 15.56 14.63
N SER A 78 -4.72 14.45 15.22
CA SER A 78 -5.10 14.06 16.58
C SER A 78 -4.59 15.05 17.64
N ILE A 79 -3.38 15.59 17.47
CA ILE A 79 -2.82 16.66 18.33
C ILE A 79 -3.57 17.97 18.10
N PHE A 80 -3.84 18.32 16.83
CA PHE A 80 -4.63 19.50 16.47
C PHE A 80 -6.03 19.44 17.10
N LEU A 81 -6.72 18.29 17.07
CA LEU A 81 -8.03 18.10 17.68
C LEU A 81 -8.05 18.36 19.19
N ILE A 82 -7.02 17.94 19.91
CA ILE A 82 -6.89 18.21 21.35
C ILE A 82 -6.68 19.71 21.61
N ALA A 83 -5.95 20.40 20.74
CA ALA A 83 -5.64 21.82 20.87
C ALA A 83 -6.75 22.75 20.31
N ALA A 84 -7.56 22.28 19.37
CA ALA A 84 -8.51 23.08 18.59
C ALA A 84 -9.49 23.92 19.42
N PRO A 85 -10.10 23.45 20.52
CA PRO A 85 -11.00 24.29 21.33
C PRO A 85 -10.32 25.55 21.86
N PHE A 86 -9.03 25.45 22.19
CA PHE A 86 -8.22 26.55 22.72
C PHE A 86 -7.72 27.50 21.63
N LEU A 87 -7.34 26.97 20.46
CA LEU A 87 -6.89 27.79 19.31
C LEU A 87 -8.04 28.52 18.60
N LEU A 88 -9.25 27.94 18.61
CA LEU A 88 -10.40 28.41 17.83
C LEU A 88 -11.52 29.02 18.70
N GLY A 89 -11.28 29.21 19.99
CA GLY A 89 -12.14 30.00 20.88
C GLY A 89 -13.42 29.32 21.39
N PHE A 90 -13.58 28.00 21.21
CA PHE A 90 -14.72 27.22 21.72
C PHE A 90 -14.39 26.38 22.97
N ALA A 91 -13.38 26.78 23.73
CA ALA A 91 -12.94 26.07 24.94
C ALA A 91 -13.98 26.12 26.08
N ASP A 92 -14.80 27.15 26.18
CA ASP A 92 -15.81 27.28 27.25
C ASP A 92 -17.07 26.43 26.97
N GLU A 93 -17.36 26.16 25.69
CA GLU A 93 -18.48 25.31 25.26
C GLU A 93 -18.22 23.84 25.59
N VAL A 94 -18.93 23.32 26.60
CA VAL A 94 -18.71 21.96 27.12
C VAL A 94 -18.89 20.86 26.07
N PRO A 95 -19.94 20.85 25.20
CA PRO A 95 -20.11 19.79 24.21
C PRO A 95 -18.99 19.72 23.15
N PRO A 96 -18.66 20.79 22.39
CA PRO A 96 -17.61 20.70 21.37
C PRO A 96 -16.20 20.57 21.98
N ARG A 97 -15.87 21.27 23.08
CA ARG A 97 -14.56 21.08 23.74
C ARG A 97 -14.34 19.62 24.10
N ASN A 98 -15.30 19.01 24.80
CA ASN A 98 -15.17 17.63 25.25
C ASN A 98 -15.13 16.66 24.05
N PHE A 99 -15.97 16.86 23.04
CA PHE A 99 -15.99 16.02 21.83
C PHE A 99 -14.66 16.05 21.08
N PHE A 100 -14.08 17.24 20.85
CA PHE A 100 -12.80 17.41 20.15
C PHE A 100 -11.64 16.80 20.94
N ILE A 101 -11.54 17.04 22.25
CA ILE A 101 -10.46 16.49 23.08
C ILE A 101 -10.56 14.96 23.18
N ILE A 102 -11.74 14.41 23.48
CA ILE A 102 -11.94 12.96 23.59
C ILE A 102 -11.64 12.27 22.27
N SER A 103 -12.11 12.83 21.15
CA SER A 103 -11.88 12.26 19.82
C SER A 103 -10.42 12.38 19.36
N GLY A 104 -9.74 13.49 19.68
CA GLY A 104 -8.31 13.65 19.41
C GLY A 104 -7.46 12.65 20.20
N VAL A 105 -7.73 12.47 21.50
CA VAL A 105 -7.07 11.44 22.33
C VAL A 105 -7.37 10.04 21.81
N LEU A 106 -8.63 9.73 21.45
CA LEU A 106 -9.01 8.43 20.88
C LEU A 106 -8.26 8.15 19.57
N LEU A 107 -8.22 9.11 18.64
CA LEU A 107 -7.54 8.98 17.36
C LEU A 107 -6.02 8.80 17.53
N LEU A 108 -5.41 9.53 18.47
CA LEU A 108 -4.00 9.37 18.84
C LEU A 108 -3.71 7.97 19.39
N LEU A 109 -4.51 7.49 20.35
CA LEU A 109 -4.36 6.16 20.96
C LEU A 109 -4.60 5.03 19.96
N VAL A 110 -5.62 5.15 19.10
CA VAL A 110 -5.91 4.19 18.02
C VAL A 110 -4.74 4.12 17.03
N THR A 111 -4.17 5.27 16.67
CA THR A 111 -3.01 5.35 15.77
C THR A 111 -1.78 4.71 16.38
N ILE A 112 -1.40 5.06 17.61
CA ILE A 112 -0.27 4.46 18.32
C ILE A 112 -0.48 2.95 18.52
N GLY A 113 -1.72 2.52 18.77
CA GLY A 113 -2.10 1.11 18.98
C GLY A 113 -2.24 0.26 17.71
N THR A 114 -2.08 0.82 16.51
CA THR A 114 -2.32 0.10 15.24
C THR A 114 -1.05 -0.51 14.65
N ARG A 115 -1.11 -1.79 14.27
CA ARG A 115 0.00 -2.48 13.57
C ARG A 115 0.07 -2.12 12.09
N PHE A 116 0.76 -1.01 11.76
CA PHE A 116 1.01 -0.58 10.39
C PHE A 116 2.08 -1.41 9.64
N ARG A 117 2.05 -2.75 9.74
CA ARG A 117 3.02 -3.63 9.07
C ARG A 117 3.04 -3.37 7.56
N ARG A 118 4.21 -2.99 7.01
CA ARG A 118 4.40 -2.94 5.55
C ARG A 118 4.24 -4.35 5.01
N SER A 119 3.46 -4.50 3.94
CA SER A 119 3.72 -5.55 2.98
C SER A 119 4.98 -5.10 2.24
N GLU A 120 6.13 -5.71 2.52
CA GLU A 120 7.25 -5.61 1.59
C GLU A 120 6.80 -6.24 0.25
N PRO A 121 7.05 -5.59 -0.90
CA PRO A 121 6.94 -6.27 -2.19
C PRO A 121 7.77 -7.55 -2.13
N ALA A 122 7.28 -8.66 -2.69
CA ALA A 122 7.91 -9.97 -2.56
C ALA A 122 9.28 -10.03 -3.28
N ALA A 123 10.31 -9.56 -2.59
CA ALA A 123 11.65 -9.37 -3.10
C ALA A 123 12.39 -10.70 -3.24
N GLY A 124 12.19 -11.35 -4.38
CA GLY A 124 13.02 -12.48 -4.82
C GLY A 124 12.63 -13.84 -4.24
N THR A 125 11.64 -14.49 -4.87
CA THR A 125 11.57 -15.97 -4.87
C THR A 125 12.73 -16.51 -5.71
N GLY A 126 13.95 -16.46 -5.16
CA GLY A 126 15.21 -16.63 -5.91
C GLY A 126 16.23 -17.49 -5.18
N LYS A 127 16.12 -18.82 -5.36
CA LYS A 127 17.12 -19.85 -5.00
C LYS A 127 17.82 -19.68 -3.64
N GLN A 128 17.28 -20.33 -2.61
CA GLN A 128 18.12 -20.82 -1.51
C GLN A 128 19.07 -21.89 -2.08
N PRO A 129 20.40 -21.72 -2.04
CA PRO A 129 21.33 -22.77 -2.46
C PRO A 129 21.33 -23.87 -1.41
N ARG A 130 20.91 -25.09 -1.78
CA ARG A 130 21.21 -26.27 -0.96
C ARG A 130 22.72 -26.41 -0.88
N ARG A 131 23.27 -26.35 0.34
CA ARG A 131 24.56 -26.98 0.63
C ARG A 131 24.38 -28.49 0.51
N SER A 132 24.63 -29.04 -0.67
CA SER A 132 25.12 -30.41 -0.79
C SER A 132 26.47 -30.49 -0.09
N GLY A 133 26.65 -31.49 0.78
CA GLY A 133 27.78 -31.57 1.69
C GLY A 133 29.12 -31.83 1.00
N GLU A 134 30.16 -31.58 1.77
CA GLU A 134 31.58 -31.80 1.50
C GLU A 134 31.92 -33.09 0.73
N ASP A 135 32.59 -32.92 -0.42
CA ASP A 135 33.54 -33.92 -0.94
C ASP A 135 34.87 -33.77 -0.20
N GLU A 136 35.32 -34.82 0.50
CA GLU A 136 36.75 -35.07 0.78
C GLU A 136 37.05 -36.58 0.65
N PRO A 137 38.28 -36.99 0.26
CA PRO A 137 38.45 -38.21 -0.52
C PRO A 137 39.38 -39.27 0.11
N ARG A 138 39.65 -40.32 -0.68
CA ARG A 138 40.74 -41.32 -0.60
C ARG A 138 40.34 -42.71 -0.05
N SER A 139 40.49 -43.72 -0.91
CA SER A 139 40.37 -45.16 -0.62
C SER A 139 41.70 -45.73 -0.07
N PRO A 140 41.73 -46.90 0.61
CA PRO A 140 41.72 -48.19 -0.10
C PRO A 140 40.83 -49.30 0.52
N ALA A 141 40.76 -50.44 -0.20
CA ALA A 141 40.05 -51.70 0.12
C ALA A 141 40.92 -52.65 1.02
N PRO A 142 40.64 -53.97 1.25
CA PRO A 142 39.55 -54.85 0.73
C PRO A 142 38.95 -55.90 1.72
N ALA A 143 37.91 -56.65 1.28
CA ALA A 143 37.78 -58.14 1.38
C ALA A 143 36.35 -58.68 1.08
N ALA A 144 36.27 -59.90 0.50
CA ALA A 144 35.15 -60.88 0.51
C ALA A 144 33.75 -60.48 -0.06
N THR A 145 32.92 -61.34 -0.70
CA THR A 145 33.09 -62.72 -1.23
C THR A 145 32.06 -63.03 -2.34
N SER A 146 32.48 -63.79 -3.37
CA SER A 146 31.71 -64.68 -4.28
C SER A 146 30.18 -64.56 -4.47
N ASN A 147 29.71 -64.40 -5.73
CA ASN A 147 28.98 -65.45 -6.50
C ASN A 147 28.57 -64.98 -7.93
N THR A 148 28.58 -65.90 -8.91
CA THR A 148 28.51 -65.62 -10.38
C THR A 148 28.16 -66.88 -11.20
N PRO A 149 27.68 -66.82 -12.48
CA PRO A 149 26.75 -65.90 -13.13
C PRO A 149 25.34 -66.57 -13.15
N PRO A 150 24.74 -67.22 -14.19
CA PRO A 150 24.76 -67.12 -15.69
C PRO A 150 23.51 -66.38 -16.27
N ALA A 151 23.29 -66.12 -17.56
CA ALA A 151 24.12 -65.86 -18.76
C ALA A 151 23.21 -65.37 -19.93
N GLY A 152 23.76 -64.72 -20.98
CA GLY A 152 23.03 -64.26 -22.19
C GLY A 152 23.88 -63.37 -23.12
N PRO A 153 23.71 -63.35 -24.45
CA PRO A 153 24.74 -62.86 -25.39
C PRO A 153 24.56 -61.43 -25.94
N LEU A 154 25.69 -60.85 -26.38
CA LEU A 154 25.82 -59.63 -27.20
C LEU A 154 25.61 -59.88 -28.70
N PRO A 155 25.25 -58.85 -29.47
CA PRO A 155 25.91 -58.60 -30.76
C PRO A 155 26.39 -57.14 -30.96
N THR A 156 27.23 -56.93 -31.97
CA THR A 156 28.01 -55.69 -32.22
C THR A 156 27.54 -54.89 -33.45
N ALA A 157 27.34 -53.58 -33.30
CA ALA A 157 27.44 -52.53 -34.34
C ALA A 157 27.60 -51.16 -33.63
N THR A 158 28.49 -50.20 -33.96
CA THR A 158 29.01 -49.65 -35.24
C THR A 158 28.06 -48.62 -35.88
N GLY A 159 28.31 -47.32 -35.66
CA GLY A 159 27.68 -46.21 -36.40
C GLY A 159 27.61 -44.85 -35.69
N MET A 160 28.21 -43.81 -36.30
CA MET A 160 27.85 -42.37 -36.14
C MET A 160 26.84 -41.99 -37.26
N PRO A 161 26.24 -40.77 -37.32
CA PRO A 161 26.44 -39.54 -36.53
C PRO A 161 25.14 -38.91 -35.94
N PRO A 162 25.21 -37.80 -35.20
CA PRO A 162 24.03 -37.03 -34.75
C PRO A 162 23.64 -35.87 -35.70
N PRO A 163 22.33 -35.63 -35.88
CA PRO A 163 21.82 -34.28 -36.15
C PRO A 163 20.53 -33.95 -35.36
N ASP A 164 20.57 -32.91 -34.52
CA ASP A 164 19.79 -31.65 -34.70
C ASP A 164 19.76 -30.81 -33.41
N THR A 165 20.40 -29.64 -33.45
CA THR A 165 20.40 -28.67 -32.34
C THR A 165 19.19 -27.76 -32.42
N GLY A 166 18.04 -28.23 -31.92
CA GLY A 166 16.76 -27.51 -31.92
C GLY A 166 16.66 -26.32 -30.96
N MET A 167 17.57 -25.33 -31.04
CA MET A 167 17.42 -24.02 -30.39
C MET A 167 17.70 -22.87 -31.37
N PRO A 168 16.78 -21.89 -31.51
CA PRO A 168 17.07 -20.65 -32.25
C PRO A 168 18.06 -19.76 -31.48
N PRO A 169 18.87 -18.94 -32.17
CA PRO A 169 19.82 -18.03 -31.54
C PRO A 169 19.11 -16.88 -30.78
N PRO A 170 19.72 -16.32 -29.72
CA PRO A 170 19.18 -15.16 -29.01
C PRO A 170 19.21 -13.91 -29.90
N ALA A 171 18.15 -13.09 -29.82
CA ALA A 171 18.02 -11.89 -30.62
C ALA A 171 18.97 -10.77 -30.16
N THR A 172 20.12 -10.63 -30.82
CA THR A 172 21.06 -9.53 -30.61
C THR A 172 20.68 -8.31 -31.47
N GLY A 173 19.90 -7.38 -30.91
CA GLY A 173 19.59 -6.10 -31.54
C GLY A 173 19.31 -5.01 -30.49
N PRO A 174 19.70 -3.74 -30.74
CA PRO A 174 19.36 -2.63 -29.85
C PRO A 174 17.85 -2.33 -29.91
N PRO A 175 17.24 -1.83 -28.83
CA PRO A 175 15.83 -1.44 -28.84
C PRO A 175 15.57 -0.24 -29.77
N PRO A 176 14.40 -0.15 -30.42
CA PRO A 176 14.06 0.97 -31.28
C PRO A 176 13.93 2.28 -30.48
N PRO A 177 14.25 3.44 -31.10
CA PRO A 177 14.12 4.74 -30.44
C PRO A 177 12.65 5.05 -30.11
N GLY A 178 12.42 5.65 -28.93
CA GLY A 178 11.08 5.84 -28.38
C GLY A 178 10.20 6.80 -29.20
N THR A 179 9.01 6.32 -29.58
CA THR A 179 7.99 7.11 -30.27
C THR A 179 7.36 8.13 -29.31
N GLY A 180 7.94 9.34 -29.26
CA GLY A 180 7.46 10.45 -28.43
C GLY A 180 6.13 11.03 -28.90
N LEU A 181 5.03 10.30 -28.68
CA LEU A 181 3.67 10.77 -28.93
C LEU A 181 3.08 11.41 -27.67
N LEU A 182 3.23 12.74 -27.58
CA LEU A 182 2.34 13.56 -26.77
C LEU A 182 0.90 13.39 -27.29
N PRO A 183 -0.12 13.28 -26.41
CA PRO A 183 -1.51 13.30 -26.84
C PRO A 183 -1.83 14.66 -27.50
N PRO A 184 -2.64 14.70 -28.57
CA PRO A 184 -2.99 15.95 -29.22
C PRO A 184 -3.77 16.87 -28.27
N VAL A 185 -3.38 18.14 -28.20
CA VAL A 185 -4.13 19.18 -27.51
C VAL A 185 -5.49 19.32 -28.20
N PRO A 186 -6.63 19.30 -27.46
CA PRO A 186 -7.93 19.53 -28.06
C PRO A 186 -8.02 20.90 -28.73
N SER A 187 -8.25 20.91 -30.04
CA SER A 187 -8.50 22.13 -30.81
C SER A 187 -9.71 22.86 -30.24
N GLN A 188 -9.54 24.10 -29.77
CA GLN A 188 -10.70 24.94 -29.45
C GLN A 188 -11.49 25.25 -30.73
N PRO A 189 -12.84 25.30 -30.66
CA PRO A 189 -13.65 25.71 -31.81
C PRO A 189 -13.36 27.17 -32.19
N PRO A 190 -13.63 27.59 -33.44
CA PRO A 190 -13.54 28.99 -33.84
C PRO A 190 -14.39 29.88 -32.93
N ARG A 191 -13.96 31.15 -32.73
CA ARG A 191 -14.63 32.11 -31.83
C ARG A 191 -16.13 32.22 -32.08
N ASP A 192 -16.56 32.13 -33.33
CA ASP A 192 -17.96 32.28 -33.76
C ASP A 192 -18.86 31.08 -33.35
N GLN A 193 -18.27 30.02 -32.80
CA GLN A 193 -18.96 28.85 -32.23
C GLN A 193 -18.80 28.75 -30.69
N GLN A 194 -18.14 29.71 -30.06
CA GLN A 194 -17.90 29.72 -28.62
C GLN A 194 -19.08 30.43 -27.91
N PRO A 195 -19.70 29.84 -26.87
CA PRO A 195 -20.83 30.46 -26.20
C PRO A 195 -20.43 31.78 -25.52
N PRO A 196 -21.33 32.79 -25.45
CA PRO A 196 -21.04 34.06 -24.83
C PRO A 196 -20.70 33.87 -23.35
N MET A 197 -19.62 34.52 -22.88
CA MET A 197 -19.24 34.43 -21.47
C MET A 197 -20.31 35.08 -20.57
N PRO A 198 -20.57 34.53 -19.37
CA PRO A 198 -21.45 35.17 -18.40
C PRO A 198 -20.88 36.55 -17.98
N PRO A 199 -21.74 37.51 -17.60
CA PRO A 199 -21.28 38.77 -17.04
C PRO A 199 -20.50 38.53 -15.73
N PRO A 200 -19.53 39.40 -15.38
CA PRO A 200 -18.88 39.34 -14.07
C PRO A 200 -19.91 39.57 -12.95
N PRO A 201 -19.67 39.02 -11.75
CA PRO A 201 -20.48 39.34 -10.57
C PRO A 201 -20.37 40.83 -10.23
N ALA A 202 -21.46 41.38 -9.66
CA ALA A 202 -21.57 42.75 -9.18
C ALA A 202 -21.12 42.89 -7.71
#